data_AF-A0A3D6EK90-F1
#
_entry.id   AF-A0A3D6EK90-F1
#
_cell.length_a   1.000
_cell.length_b   1.000
_cell.length_c   1.000
_cell.angle_alpha   90.00
_cell.angle_beta   90.00
_cell.angle_gamma   90.00
#
_symmetry.space_group_name_H-M   'P 1'
#
loop_
_entity.id
_entity.type
_entity.pdbx_description
1 polymer ?
#
loop_
_entity_poly.entity_id
_entity_poly.type
_entity_poly.pdbx_seq_one_letter_code
_entity_poly.pdbx_strand_id
1 'polypeptide(L)'
;MPGAAFAPIFAPDGRGLVFATNHHDQEGRGRSFDLFRINLDGTGLERLTWTGVFNSFPHFSPDGRKLLWVSGRNPRGSRQFDVCVAEWIP
;
A
#
# COMPACT_ATOMS: atom_id res chain seq x y z
N MET A 1 0.23 -7.98 -14.84
CA MET A 1 -0.04 -6.53 -14.71
C MET A 1 1.26 -5.81 -15.00
N PRO A 2 1.35 -4.93 -16.02
CA PRO A 2 2.51 -4.07 -16.17
C PRO A 2 2.64 -3.16 -14.93
N GLY A 3 3.86 -2.96 -14.43
CA GLY A 3 4.11 -2.25 -13.17
C GLY A 3 4.95 -3.08 -12.21
N ALA A 4 5.63 -2.42 -11.29
CA ALA A 4 6.40 -3.05 -10.25
C ALA A 4 5.54 -3.29 -8.99
N ALA A 5 5.86 -4.32 -8.22
CA ALA A 5 5.17 -4.69 -7.00
C ALA A 5 6.19 -5.08 -5.92
N PHE A 6 6.04 -4.52 -4.71
CA PHE A 6 7.01 -4.72 -3.62
C PHE A 6 6.34 -4.75 -2.24
N ALA A 7 7.15 -5.11 -1.24
CA ALA A 7 6.80 -5.09 0.19
C ALA A 7 5.47 -5.79 0.53
N PRO A 8 5.26 -7.05 0.09
CA PRO A 8 4.07 -7.78 0.46
C PRO A 8 4.09 -8.16 1.95
N ILE A 9 2.93 -8.12 2.58
CA ILE A 9 2.67 -8.65 3.92
C ILE A 9 1.36 -9.43 3.92
N PHE A 10 1.21 -10.40 4.82
CA PHE A 10 -0.09 -11.02 5.07
C PHE A 10 -1.03 -10.05 5.79
N ALA A 11 -2.31 -10.08 5.43
CA ALA A 11 -3.37 -9.52 6.26
C ALA A 11 -3.46 -10.27 7.60
N PRO A 12 -3.94 -9.64 8.70
CA PRO A 12 -3.97 -10.26 10.03
C PRO A 12 -4.83 -11.53 10.09
N ASP A 13 -5.85 -11.62 9.23
CA ASP A 13 -6.73 -12.77 9.10
C ASP A 13 -6.12 -13.93 8.28
N GLY A 14 -4.94 -13.71 7.68
CA GLY A 14 -4.26 -14.67 6.81
C GLY A 14 -4.97 -14.94 5.47
N ARG A 15 -6.02 -14.20 5.10
CA ARG A 15 -6.84 -14.48 3.90
C ARG A 15 -6.38 -13.74 2.65
N GLY A 16 -5.44 -12.82 2.79
CA GLY A 16 -4.92 -12.05 1.68
C GLY A 16 -3.57 -11.41 1.97
N LEU A 17 -3.07 -10.67 0.98
CA LEU A 17 -1.84 -9.90 1.04
C LEU A 17 -2.15 -8.41 0.90
N VAL A 18 -1.37 -7.57 1.58
CA VAL A 18 -1.27 -6.13 1.31
C VAL A 18 0.11 -5.86 0.74
N PHE A 19 0.19 -5.13 -0.37
CA PHE A 19 1.45 -4.84 -1.06
C PHE A 19 1.40 -3.51 -1.80
N ALA A 20 2.56 -2.96 -2.14
CA ALA A 20 2.66 -1.71 -2.89
C ALA A 20 2.83 -1.99 -4.38
N THR A 21 2.09 -1.30 -5.24
CA THR A 21 2.26 -1.40 -6.69
C THR A 21 1.86 -0.12 -7.42
N ASN A 22 2.53 0.11 -8.55
CA ASN A 22 2.25 1.20 -9.49
C ASN A 22 1.56 0.71 -10.77
N HIS A 23 0.97 -0.50 -10.79
CA HIS A 23 0.35 -1.04 -12.01
C HIS A 23 -0.79 -0.19 -12.58
N HIS A 24 -1.40 0.63 -11.71
CA HIS A 24 -2.46 1.56 -12.06
C HIS A 24 -1.92 2.92 -12.58
N ASP A 25 -0.64 3.21 -12.38
CA ASP A 25 0.03 4.47 -12.76
C ASP A 25 0.54 4.40 -14.21
N GLN A 26 -0.33 4.00 -15.15
CA GLN A 26 0.06 3.77 -16.55
C GLN A 26 0.40 5.08 -17.31
N GLU A 27 -0.18 6.20 -16.88
CA GLU A 27 0.04 7.53 -17.45
C GLU A 27 1.10 8.34 -16.68
N GLY A 28 1.45 7.91 -15.47
CA GLY A 28 2.45 8.57 -14.65
C GLY A 28 3.87 8.10 -14.95
N ARG A 29 4.86 8.79 -14.38
CA ARG A 29 6.29 8.44 -14.53
C ARG A 29 6.68 7.15 -13.76
N GLY A 30 5.73 6.29 -13.43
CA GLY A 30 5.91 5.03 -12.69
C GLY A 30 6.32 5.20 -11.23
N ARG A 31 6.05 6.37 -10.62
CA ARG A 31 6.51 6.69 -9.25
C ARG A 31 5.37 6.71 -8.24
N SER A 32 4.11 6.62 -8.69
CA SER A 32 2.94 6.62 -7.82
C SER A 32 2.65 5.19 -7.40
N PHE A 33 3.23 4.78 -6.27
CA PHE A 33 2.91 3.50 -5.64
C PHE A 33 1.73 3.68 -4.70
N ASP A 34 0.76 2.79 -4.80
CA ASP A 34 -0.31 2.69 -3.84
C ASP A 34 -0.35 1.30 -3.22
N LEU A 35 -0.96 1.24 -2.04
CA LEU A 35 -1.21 -0.03 -1.37
C LEU A 35 -2.43 -0.70 -2.01
N PHE A 36 -2.33 -1.99 -2.20
CA PHE A 36 -3.41 -2.85 -2.66
C PHE A 36 -3.55 -4.06 -1.75
N ARG A 37 -4.78 -4.57 -1.63
CA ARG A 37 -5.10 -5.87 -1.05
C ARG A 37 -5.43 -6.86 -2.16
N ILE A 38 -5.07 -8.13 -2.00
CA ILE A 38 -5.47 -9.22 -2.88
C ILE A 38 -5.72 -10.48 -2.06
N ASN A 39 -6.66 -11.32 -2.50
CA ASN A 39 -6.87 -12.65 -1.92
C ASN A 39 -5.70 -13.58 -2.26
N LEU A 40 -5.49 -14.63 -1.46
CA LEU A 40 -4.42 -15.60 -1.70
C LEU A 40 -4.54 -16.39 -3.02
N ASP A 41 -5.75 -16.48 -3.58
CA ASP A 41 -6.01 -17.08 -4.89
C ASP A 41 -5.76 -16.12 -6.06
N GLY A 42 -5.35 -14.87 -5.78
CA GLY A 42 -5.12 -13.83 -6.77
C GLY A 42 -6.37 -13.06 -7.20
N THR A 43 -7.54 -13.34 -6.61
CA THR A 43 -8.78 -12.60 -6.85
C THR A 43 -8.91 -11.39 -5.91
N GLY A 44 -9.94 -10.57 -6.13
CA GLY A 44 -10.30 -9.52 -5.17
C GLY A 44 -9.25 -8.41 -5.02
N LEU A 45 -8.58 -8.04 -6.11
CA LEU A 45 -7.62 -6.94 -6.10
C LEU A 45 -8.34 -5.62 -5.77
N GLU A 46 -7.96 -5.01 -4.65
CA GLU A 46 -8.56 -3.78 -4.11
C GLU A 46 -7.47 -2.74 -3.85
N ARG A 47 -7.70 -1.49 -4.25
CA ARG A 47 -6.80 -0.37 -3.93
C ARG A 47 -7.14 0.19 -2.56
N LEU A 48 -6.13 0.50 -1.74
CA LEU A 48 -6.30 1.01 -0.37
C LEU A 48 -5.86 2.47 -0.21
N THR A 49 -5.06 3.01 -1.13
CA THR A 49 -4.60 4.41 -1.11
C THR A 49 -4.75 5.09 -2.47
N TRP A 50 -5.04 6.40 -2.49
CA TRP A 50 -5.28 7.19 -3.70
C TRP A 50 -4.66 8.57 -3.63
N THR A 51 -3.38 8.66 -3.26
CA THR A 51 -2.76 9.98 -3.00
C THR A 51 -1.94 10.52 -4.17
N GLY A 52 -1.78 9.76 -5.26
CA GLY A 52 -0.98 10.18 -6.43
C GLY A 52 0.52 10.39 -6.10
N VAL A 53 0.96 9.84 -4.97
CA VAL A 53 2.34 9.88 -4.48
C VAL A 53 2.72 8.49 -4.00
N PHE A 54 3.98 8.30 -3.62
CA PHE A 54 4.46 7.01 -3.12
C PHE A 54 3.82 6.62 -1.78
N ASN A 55 3.25 5.42 -1.73
CA ASN A 55 2.82 4.71 -0.53
C ASN A 55 3.39 3.28 -0.58
N SER A 56 4.11 2.87 0.45
CA SER A 56 4.71 1.53 0.49
C SER A 56 5.06 1.10 1.92
N PHE A 57 5.68 -0.06 2.04
CA PHE A 57 6.12 -0.68 3.29
C PHE A 57 4.98 -0.81 4.30
N PRO A 58 3.88 -1.50 3.93
CA PRO A 58 2.79 -1.75 4.85
C PRO A 58 3.28 -2.63 6.02
N HIS A 59 2.71 -2.43 7.21
CA HIS A 59 2.84 -3.35 8.33
C HIS A 59 1.62 -3.28 9.25
N PHE A 60 1.11 -4.43 9.68
CA PHE A 60 0.04 -4.47 10.67
C PHE A 60 0.59 -4.32 12.09
N SER A 61 -0.18 -3.65 12.94
CA SER A 61 0.01 -3.68 14.39
C SER A 61 -0.12 -5.11 14.94
N PRO A 62 0.50 -5.43 16.10
CA PRO A 62 0.45 -6.78 16.67
C PRO A 62 -0.95 -7.32 16.96
N ASP A 63 -1.92 -6.44 17.22
CA ASP A 63 -3.32 -6.81 17.45
C ASP A 63 -4.17 -6.85 16.15
N GLY A 64 -3.56 -6.56 15.00
CA GLY A 64 -4.20 -6.58 13.70
C GLY A 64 -5.20 -5.45 13.45
N ARG A 65 -5.36 -4.48 14.36
CA ARG A 65 -6.40 -3.44 14.26
C ARG A 65 -5.96 -2.22 13.48
N LYS A 66 -4.67 -2.07 13.21
CA LYS A 66 -4.11 -0.92 12.49
C LYS A 66 -3.16 -1.36 11.40
N LEU A 67 -3.20 -0.64 10.28
CA LEU A 67 -2.23 -0.70 9.21
C LEU A 67 -1.34 0.55 9.26
N LEU A 68 -0.03 0.35 9.27
CA LEU A 68 0.99 1.37 9.15
C LEU A 68 1.61 1.33 7.75
N TRP A 69 1.99 2.47 7.20
CA TRP A 69 2.75 2.54 5.94
C TRP A 69 3.56 3.83 5.83
N VAL A 70 4.51 3.85 4.90
CA VAL A 70 5.31 5.02 4.56
C VAL A 70 4.65 5.76 3.40
N SER A 71 4.48 7.07 3.51
CA SER A 71 3.76 7.88 2.51
C SER A 71 4.43 9.21 2.21
N GLY A 72 4.45 9.62 0.95
CA GLY A 72 4.88 10.95 0.51
C GLY A 72 3.78 12.03 0.58
N ARG A 73 2.65 11.76 1.27
CA ARG A 73 1.42 12.59 1.19
C ARG A 73 1.53 13.98 1.82
N ASN A 74 2.51 14.24 2.67
CA ASN A 74 2.67 15.53 3.34
C ASN A 74 4.11 16.05 3.21
N PRO A 75 4.49 16.54 2.02
CA PRO A 75 5.85 16.99 1.79
C PRO A 75 6.12 18.28 2.57
N ARG A 76 6.94 18.22 3.63
CA ARG A 76 7.56 19.44 4.22
C ARG A 76 8.95 19.73 3.62
N GLY A 77 9.24 19.15 2.46
CA GLY A 77 10.51 19.27 1.74
C GLY A 77 10.60 18.29 0.57
N SER A 78 11.63 18.41 -0.27
CA SER A 78 11.87 17.47 -1.35
C SER A 78 12.35 16.13 -0.79
N ARG A 79 11.63 15.04 -1.07
CA ARG A 79 11.93 13.64 -0.67
C ARG A 79 11.65 13.28 0.79
N GLN A 80 10.71 13.94 1.46
CA GLN A 80 10.22 13.48 2.74
C GLN A 80 9.18 12.37 2.58
N PHE A 81 9.28 11.34 3.41
CA PHE A 81 8.20 10.39 3.65
C PHE A 81 7.80 10.44 5.12
N ASP A 82 6.50 10.33 5.38
CA ASP A 82 5.94 10.23 6.71
C ASP A 82 5.47 8.80 6.99
N VAL A 83 5.43 8.45 8.27
CA VAL A 83 4.77 7.23 8.74
C VAL A 83 3.30 7.55 8.97
N CYS A 84 2.43 6.84 8.27
CA CYS A 84 0.99 6.94 8.37
C CYS A 84 0.43 5.71 9.08
N VAL A 85 -0.69 5.88 9.77
CA VAL A 85 -1.44 4.81 10.41
C VAL A 85 -2.93 5.02 10.17
N ALA A 86 -3.65 3.92 9.95
CA ALA A 86 -5.10 3.89 9.91
C ALA A 86 -5.63 2.65 10.62
N GLU A 87 -6.87 2.73 11.08
CA GLU A 87 -7.60 1.55 11.54
C GLU A 87 -7.84 0.60 10.36
N TRP A 88 -7.70 -0.69 10.62
CA TRP A 88 -7.94 -1.76 9.67
C TRP A 88 -9.31 -2.38 9.95
N ILE A 89 -10.18 -2.32 8.95
CA ILE A 89 -11.51 -2.92 8.96
C ILE A 89 -11.53 -3.98 7.85
N PRO A 90 -11.63 -5.29 8.20
CA PRO A 90 -11.50 -6.41 7.26
C PRO A 90 -12.51 -6.44 6.10
#